data_AF-A0A6B1GJL8-F1
#
_entry.id   AF-A0A6B1GJL8-F1
#
_cell.length_a   1.000
_cell.length_b   1.000
_cell.length_c   1.000
_cell.angle_alpha   90.00
_cell.angle_beta   90.00
_cell.angle_gamma   90.00
#
_symmetry.space_group_name_H-M   'P 1'
#
loop_
_entity.id
_entity.type
_entity.pdbx_description
1 polymer ?
#
loop_
_entity_poly.entity_id
_entity_poly.type
_entity_poly.pdbx_seq_one_letter_code
_entity_poly.pdbx_strand_id
1 'polypeptide(L)' 'MEFAFQSSLTALWSSIGVRPHVVLGVGAGEIAAAHAAGVFTLADGMP' A
#
# COMPACT_ATOMS: atom_id res chain seq x y z
N MET A 1 -7.02 1.37 10.59
CA MET A 1 -7.95 2.12 9.70
C MET A 1 -7.20 2.78 8.55
N GLU A 2 -6.10 3.48 8.82
CA GLU A 2 -5.30 4.17 7.79
C GLU A 2 -4.69 3.20 6.75
N PHE A 3 -4.15 2.05 7.19
CA PHE A 3 -3.61 1.04 6.28
C PHE A 3 -4.64 0.54 5.27
N ALA A 4 -5.84 0.15 5.72
CA ALA A 4 -6.91 -0.34 4.85
C ALA A 4 -7.33 0.71 3.82
N PHE A 5 -7.38 1.99 4.19
CA PHE A 5 -7.68 3.07 3.27
C PHE A 5 -6.57 3.27 2.23
N GLN A 6 -5.31 3.34 2.67
CA GLN A 6 -4.14 3.54 1.80
C GLN A 6 -3.90 2.35 0.86
N SER A 7 -4.09 1.11 1.33
CA SER A 7 -3.99 -0.09 0.50
C SER A 7 -5.12 -0.18 -0.53
N SER A 8 -6.34 0.23 -0.16
CA SER A 8 -7.47 0.33 -1.10
C SER A 8 -7.23 1.37 -2.19
N LEU A 9 -6.68 2.54 -1.84
CA LEU A 9 -6.30 3.56 -2.83
C LEU A 9 -5.19 3.07 -3.77
N THR A 10 -4.21 2.36 -3.23
CA THR A 10 -3.15 1.74 -4.04
C THR A 10 -3.71 0.69 -5.00
N ALA A 11 -4.67 -0.12 -4.54
CA ALA A 11 -5.37 -1.08 -5.38
C ALA A 11 -6.20 -0.40 -6.48
N LEU A 12 -6.85 0.73 -6.18
CA LEU A 12 -7.58 1.54 -7.16
C LEU A 12 -6.64 2.10 -8.24
N TRP A 13 -5.49 2.64 -7.85
CA TRP A 13 -4.48 3.10 -8.80
C TRP A 13 -4.00 1.96 -9.71
N SER A 14 -3.76 0.78 -9.13
CA SER A 14 -3.38 -0.39 -9.91
C SER A 14 -4.45 -0.82 -10.90
N SER A 15 -5.74 -0.75 -10.53
CA SER A 15 -6.86 -1.14 -11.40
C SER A 15 -7.04 -0.21 -12.61
N ILE A 16 -6.63 1.05 -12.49
CA ILE A 16 -6.62 2.03 -13.59
C ILE A 16 -5.27 2.09 -14.32
N GLY A 17 -4.37 1.14 -14.08
CA GLY A 17 -3.11 0.99 -14.83
C GLY A 17 -1.93 1.81 -14.30
N VAL A 18 -2.05 2.49 -13.17
CA VAL A 18 -0.92 3.17 -12.54
C VAL A 18 0.05 2.10 -11.98
N ARG A 19 1.35 2.28 -12.27
CA ARG A 19 2.44 1.43 -11.82
C ARG A 19 3.58 2.31 -11.28
N PRO A 20 3.61 2.60 -9.97
CA PRO A 20 4.66 3.42 -9.39
C PRO A 20 6.00 2.70 -9.42
N HIS A 21 7.07 3.42 -9.75
CA HIS A 21 8.44 2.90 -9.68
C HIS A 21 9.03 3.05 -8.27
N VAL A 22 8.53 4.02 -7.50
CA VAL A 22 8.97 4.32 -6.13
C VAL A 22 7.73 4.65 -5.31
N VAL A 23 7.68 4.15 -4.07
CA VAL A 23 6.64 4.47 -3.08
C VAL A 23 7.33 4.83 -1.77
N LEU A 24 6.89 5.91 -1.13
CA LEU A 24 7.42 6.39 0.14
C LEU A 24 6.27 6.57 1.13
N GLY A 25 6.52 6.19 2.38
CA GLY A 25 5.59 6.40 3.50
C GLY A 25 6.29 7.16 4.63
N VAL A 26 5.50 7.82 5.48
CA VAL A 26 5.98 8.48 6.69
C VAL A 26 5.08 8.06 7.86
N GLY A 27 5.69 7.62 8.96
CA GLY A 27 4.94 7.16 10.13
C GLY A 27 4.07 5.95 9.79
N ALA A 28 2.77 5.99 10.11
CA ALA A 28 1.85 4.89 9.81
C ALA A 28 1.75 4.55 8.30
N GLY A 29 2.11 5.48 7.42
CA GLY A 29 2.14 5.26 5.97
C GLY A 29 3.28 4.35 5.49
N GLU A 30 4.31 4.11 6.30
CA GLU A 30 5.44 3.23 5.93
C GLU A 30 4.99 1.79 5.68
N ILE A 31 4.02 1.29 6.46
CA ILE A 31 3.45 -0.05 6.31
C ILE A 31 2.69 -0.15 4.98
N ALA A 32 1.87 0.85 4.63
CA ALA A 32 1.17 0.87 3.34
C ALA A 32 2.15 0.96 2.16
N ALA A 33 3.23 1.72 2.28
CA ALA A 33 4.27 1.81 1.25
C ALA A 33 5.01 0.48 1.05
N ALA A 34 5.36 -0.21 2.14
CA ALA A 34 6.00 -1.53 2.08
C ALA A 34 5.07 -2.60 1.47
N HIS A 35 3.78 -2.60 1.82
CA HIS A 35 2.78 -3.45 1.16
C HIS A 35 2.66 -3.13 -0.33
N ALA A 36 2.57 -1.84 -0.71
CA ALA A 36 2.49 -1.41 -2.11
C ALA A 36 3.74 -1.79 -2.92
N ALA A 37 4.90 -1.85 -2.27
CA ALA A 37 6.16 -2.33 -2.86
C ALA A 37 6.28 -3.86 -2.93
N GLY A 38 5.29 -4.62 -2.43
CA GLY A 38 5.29 -6.07 -2.46
C GLY A 38 6.19 -6.72 -1.40
N VAL A 39 6.57 -6.00 -0.34
CA VAL A 39 7.41 -6.52 0.74
C VAL A 39 6.67 -7.57 1.58
N PHE A 40 5.35 -7.44 1.71
CA PHE A 40 4.48 -8.38 2.42
C PHE A 40 3.05 -8.34 1.86
N THR A 41 2.22 -9.31 2.23
CA THR A 41 0.85 -9.48 1.73
C THR A 41 -0.18 -8.73 2.57
N LEU A 42 -1.37 -8.50 2.03
CA LEU A 42 -2.43 -7.77 2.73
C LEU A 42 -2.85 -8.45 4.06
N ALA A 43 -2.73 -9.78 4.14
CA ALA A 43 -2.97 -10.56 5.35
C ALA A 43 -1.88 -10.35 6.43
N ASP A 44 -0.67 -9.95 6.05
CA ASP A 44 0.41 -9.66 7.00
C ASP A 44 0.25 -8.27 7.63
N GLY A 45 -0.41 -7.34 6.93
CA GLY A 45 -0.65 -5.96 7.37
C GLY A 45 -1.97 -5.73 8.11
N MET A 46 -2.83 -6.74 8.19
CA MET A 46 -4.10 -6.71 8.91
C MET A 46 -4.10 -7.81 9.97
N PRO A 47 -4.13 -7.48 11.28
CA PRO A 47 -4.34 -8.49 12.32
C PRO A 47 -5.76 -9.08 12.28
#